data_AF-A0A8S3JGK6-F1
#
_entry.id   AF-A0A8S3JGK6-F1
#
_cell.length_a   1.000
_cell.length_b   1.000
_cell.length_c   1.000
_cell.angle_alpha   90.00
_cell.angle_beta   90.00
_cell.angle_gamma   90.00
#
_symmetry.space_group_name_H-M   'P 1'
#
loop_
_entity.id
_entity.type
_entity.pdbx_description
1 polymer ?
#
loop_
_entity_poly.entity_id
_entity_poly.type
_entity_poly.pdbx_seq_one_letter_code
_entity_poly.pdbx_strand_id
1 'polypeptide(L)'
;NAIQTNAVAIISLQLAKQVGDMFGFEVDPEWEIIAKKIKINFNSTTQTHIQWDNAVLPPAPSHYVCPEDVLYLTYPMNFNVTPAIIRNDAETFIPITCQENAGMTAPIHAIVWLMLNETLKAEGEFNRSLQACTYGEFHVRNEVDIHANIIGGHGF
;
A
#
# COMPACT_ATOMS: atom_id res chain seq x y z
N ASN A 1 -3.49 15.32 -3.20
CA ASN A 1 -3.57 14.12 -4.06
C ASN A 1 -2.94 12.94 -3.35
N ALA A 2 -3.74 11.97 -2.91
CA ALA A 2 -3.24 10.71 -2.35
C ALA A 2 -3.06 9.70 -3.47
N ILE A 3 -1.90 9.04 -3.53
CA ILE A 3 -1.53 8.20 -4.68
C ILE A 3 -2.42 6.96 -4.81
N GLN A 4 -2.73 6.31 -3.70
CA GLN A 4 -3.58 5.12 -3.67
C GLN A 4 -5.00 5.45 -4.15
N THR A 5 -5.62 6.51 -3.63
CA THR A 5 -6.94 6.98 -4.07
C THR A 5 -6.96 7.30 -5.55
N ASN A 6 -5.93 7.99 -6.04
CA ASN A 6 -5.82 8.34 -7.45
C ASN A 6 -5.64 7.10 -8.34
N ALA A 7 -4.82 6.13 -7.94
CA ALA A 7 -4.64 4.89 -8.66
C ALA A 7 -5.95 4.08 -8.75
N VAL A 8 -6.68 3.95 -7.64
CA VAL A 8 -7.99 3.29 -7.60
C VAL A 8 -9.00 3.98 -8.51
N ALA A 9 -9.01 5.33 -8.52
CA ALA A 9 -9.89 6.08 -9.41
C ALA A 9 -9.57 5.83 -10.89
N ILE A 10 -8.28 5.82 -11.27
CA ILE A 10 -7.85 5.49 -12.63
C ILE A 10 -8.29 4.08 -13.02
N ILE A 11 -8.00 3.08 -12.18
CA ILE A 11 -8.38 1.69 -12.43
C ILE A 11 -9.89 1.56 -12.58
N SER A 12 -10.66 2.22 -11.72
CA SER A 12 -12.13 2.15 -11.75
C SER A 12 -12.71 2.71 -13.04
N LEU A 13 -12.23 3.87 -13.49
CA LEU A 13 -12.68 4.50 -14.74
C LEU A 13 -12.29 3.66 -15.97
N GLN A 14 -11.07 3.13 -15.98
CA GLN A 14 -10.59 2.26 -17.07
C GLN A 14 -11.35 0.93 -17.12
N LEU A 15 -11.59 0.32 -15.96
CA LEU A 15 -12.35 -0.93 -15.86
C LEU A 15 -13.80 -0.72 -16.33
N ALA A 16 -14.44 0.38 -15.93
CA ALA A 16 -15.80 0.68 -16.37
C ALA A 16 -15.89 0.81 -17.90
N LYS A 17 -14.90 1.46 -18.53
CA LYS A 17 -14.81 1.52 -20.00
C LYS A 17 -14.63 0.14 -20.63
N GLN A 18 -13.70 -0.67 -20.12
CA GLN A 18 -13.44 -2.02 -20.61
C GLN A 18 -14.69 -2.91 -20.52
N VAL A 19 -15.38 -2.88 -19.38
CA VAL A 19 -16.63 -3.64 -19.16
C VAL A 19 -17.73 -3.12 -20.09
N GLY A 20 -17.88 -1.81 -20.23
CA GLY A 20 -18.85 -1.22 -21.16
C GLY A 20 -18.64 -1.70 -22.59
N ASP A 21 -17.39 -1.70 -23.07
CA ASP A 21 -17.03 -2.19 -24.40
C ASP A 21 -17.32 -3.68 -24.58
N MET A 22 -17.09 -4.50 -23.55
CA MET A 22 -17.36 -5.94 -23.60
C MET A 22 -18.86 -6.27 -23.69
N PHE A 23 -19.71 -5.52 -22.99
CA PHE A 23 -21.14 -5.78 -22.92
C PHE A 23 -21.99 -4.88 -23.82
N GLY A 24 -21.38 -3.94 -24.53
CA GLY A 24 -22.06 -3.02 -25.44
C GLY A 24 -22.82 -1.88 -24.73
N PHE A 25 -22.40 -1.52 -23.52
CA PHE A 25 -22.95 -0.34 -22.83
C PHE A 25 -22.22 0.92 -23.28
N GLU A 26 -22.97 1.98 -23.54
CA GLU A 26 -22.39 3.30 -23.77
C GLU A 26 -21.85 3.85 -22.44
N VAL A 27 -20.55 4.15 -22.43
CA VAL A 27 -19.84 4.73 -21.30
C VAL A 27 -19.48 6.16 -21.67
N ASP A 28 -19.59 7.07 -20.71
CA ASP A 28 -19.24 8.47 -20.90
C ASP A 28 -17.78 8.62 -21.39
N PRO A 29 -17.53 9.22 -22.58
CA PRO A 29 -16.19 9.38 -23.11
C PRO A 29 -15.29 10.27 -22.24
N GLU A 30 -15.85 11.11 -21.36
CA GLU A 30 -15.06 11.92 -20.43
C GLU A 30 -14.28 11.07 -19.42
N TRP A 31 -14.76 9.87 -19.08
CA TRP A 31 -14.12 9.02 -18.06
C TRP A 31 -12.70 8.62 -18.45
N GLU A 32 -12.46 8.31 -19.72
CA GLU A 32 -11.13 7.98 -20.21
C GLU A 32 -10.21 9.21 -20.21
N ILE A 33 -10.76 10.39 -20.53
CA ILE A 33 -10.03 11.66 -20.52
C ILE A 33 -9.62 12.01 -19.08
N ILE A 34 -10.52 11.83 -18.12
CA ILE A 34 -10.27 12.06 -16.70
C ILE A 34 -9.20 11.08 -16.21
N ALA A 35 -9.34 9.77 -16.49
CA ALA A 35 -8.37 8.76 -16.09
C ALA A 35 -6.94 9.08 -16.55
N LYS A 36 -6.78 9.59 -17.78
CA LYS A 36 -5.47 10.01 -18.32
C LYS A 36 -4.88 11.26 -17.64
N LYS A 37 -5.72 12.08 -17.00
CA LYS A 37 -5.32 13.35 -16.36
C LYS A 37 -5.13 13.24 -14.85
N ILE A 38 -5.63 12.18 -14.21
CA ILE A 38 -5.43 11.97 -12.77
C ILE A 38 -3.92 11.84 -12.49
N LYS A 39 -3.46 12.64 -11.52
CA LYS A 39 -2.05 12.72 -11.15
C LYS A 39 -1.62 11.48 -10.37
N ILE A 40 -0.53 10.85 -10.77
CA ILE A 40 0.22 9.89 -9.96
C ILE A 40 1.53 10.55 -9.54
N ASN A 41 1.74 10.67 -8.23
CA ASN A 41 2.92 11.35 -7.70
C ASN A 41 4.14 10.43 -7.80
N PHE A 42 5.15 10.87 -8.54
CA PHE A 42 6.37 10.11 -8.78
C PHE A 42 7.59 11.02 -8.74
N ASN A 43 8.65 10.59 -8.05
CA ASN A 43 9.94 11.26 -8.03
C ASN A 43 10.87 10.62 -9.07
N SER A 44 11.13 11.34 -10.16
CA SER A 44 11.99 10.85 -11.23
C SER A 44 13.47 10.71 -10.86
N THR A 45 13.92 11.41 -9.81
CA THR A 45 15.32 11.34 -9.37
C THR A 45 15.58 10.07 -8.56
N THR A 46 14.71 9.75 -7.61
CA THR A 46 14.80 8.53 -6.79
C THR A 46 14.14 7.33 -7.44
N GLN A 47 13.36 7.54 -8.52
CA GLN A 47 12.55 6.52 -9.17
C GLN A 47 11.61 5.82 -8.16
N THR A 48 10.97 6.62 -7.31
CA THR A 48 10.02 6.18 -6.28
C THR A 48 8.71 6.94 -6.36
N HIS A 49 7.62 6.30 -5.97
CA HIS A 49 6.34 6.94 -5.79
C HIS A 49 6.30 7.79 -4.52
N ILE A 50 5.41 8.78 -4.50
CA ILE A 50 5.20 9.67 -3.36
C ILE A 50 3.76 9.53 -2.87
N GLN A 51 3.58 9.28 -1.57
CA GLN A 51 2.26 8.97 -1.00
C GLN A 51 1.22 10.08 -1.23
N TRP A 52 1.59 11.34 -0.99
CA TRP A 52 0.78 12.52 -1.31
C TRP A 52 1.65 13.74 -1.65
N ASP A 53 1.02 14.82 -2.10
CA ASP A 53 1.72 16.05 -2.46
C ASP A 53 2.53 16.60 -1.27
N ASN A 54 3.83 16.85 -1.47
CA ASN A 54 4.75 17.34 -0.44
C ASN A 54 4.89 16.40 0.77
N ALA A 55 4.64 15.10 0.61
CA ALA A 55 4.88 14.13 1.67
C ALA A 55 6.35 14.15 2.12
N VAL A 56 6.55 14.24 3.42
CA VAL A 56 7.86 14.09 4.08
C VAL A 56 7.86 12.73 4.76
N LEU A 57 8.83 11.88 4.41
CA LEU A 57 8.95 10.56 5.02
C LEU A 57 9.38 10.71 6.49
N PRO A 58 8.72 10.05 7.44
CA PRO A 58 9.16 10.05 8.83
C PRO A 58 10.48 9.26 8.98
N PRO A 59 11.23 9.46 10.08
CA PRO A 59 12.36 8.60 10.39
C PRO A 59 11.90 7.15 10.62
N ALA A 60 12.73 6.18 10.24
CA ALA A 60 12.51 4.77 10.55
C ALA A 60 13.03 4.42 11.96
N PRO A 61 12.34 3.57 12.75
CA PRO A 61 10.95 3.12 12.56
C PRO A 61 9.94 4.21 12.97
N SER A 62 8.81 4.30 12.26
CA SER A 62 7.73 5.25 12.57
C SER A 62 6.49 4.53 13.08
N HIS A 63 5.92 5.02 14.19
CA HIS A 63 4.61 4.59 14.71
C HIS A 63 3.45 5.46 14.18
N TYR A 64 3.74 6.49 13.36
CA TYR A 64 2.80 7.58 13.10
C TYR A 64 2.04 7.47 11.78
N VAL A 65 2.64 6.81 10.79
CA VAL A 65 2.05 6.63 9.47
C VAL A 65 2.34 5.21 9.04
N CYS A 66 1.28 4.52 8.58
CA CYS A 66 1.32 3.24 7.89
C CYS A 66 1.43 3.55 6.38
N PRO A 67 2.63 3.67 5.80
CA PRO A 67 2.85 4.19 4.46
C PRO A 67 2.71 3.08 3.41
N GLU A 68 1.92 2.04 3.67
CA GLU A 68 1.68 0.94 2.73
C GLU A 68 0.89 1.39 1.48
N ASP A 69 0.35 2.59 1.49
CA ASP A 69 -0.36 3.23 0.37
C ASP A 69 0.40 3.18 -0.94
N VAL A 70 1.73 3.27 -0.90
CA VAL A 70 2.55 3.18 -2.12
C VAL A 70 2.70 1.73 -2.58
N LEU A 71 2.88 0.78 -1.66
CA LEU A 71 3.04 -0.63 -2.01
C LEU A 71 1.74 -1.24 -2.55
N TYR A 72 0.58 -0.67 -2.23
CA TYR A 72 -0.69 -1.05 -2.85
C TYR A 72 -0.71 -0.90 -4.38
N LEU A 73 0.06 0.06 -4.92
CA LEU A 73 0.21 0.19 -6.38
C LEU A 73 0.88 -1.06 -6.97
N THR A 74 1.83 -1.66 -6.25
CA THR A 74 2.44 -2.92 -6.67
C THR A 74 1.47 -4.08 -6.46
N TYR A 75 0.96 -4.27 -5.25
CA TYR A 75 0.01 -5.32 -4.92
C TYR A 75 -1.06 -4.82 -3.94
N PRO A 76 -2.36 -5.00 -4.23
CA PRO A 76 -2.91 -5.87 -5.27
C PRO A 76 -3.14 -5.17 -6.63
N MET A 77 -2.85 -3.87 -6.76
CA MET A 77 -3.31 -3.11 -7.93
C MET A 77 -2.54 -3.40 -9.22
N ASN A 78 -1.30 -3.89 -9.13
CA ASN A 78 -0.42 -4.14 -10.28
C ASN A 78 -0.37 -2.93 -11.24
N PHE A 79 -0.31 -1.72 -10.67
CA PHE A 79 -0.41 -0.45 -11.37
C PHE A 79 0.93 -0.11 -12.04
N ASN A 80 1.20 -0.75 -13.18
CA ASN A 80 2.26 -0.43 -14.15
C ASN A 80 3.63 -0.05 -13.55
N VAL A 81 4.09 -0.85 -12.59
CA VAL A 81 5.37 -0.68 -11.90
C VAL A 81 6.44 -1.59 -12.53
N THR A 82 7.60 -1.03 -12.87
CA THR A 82 8.74 -1.85 -13.29
C THR A 82 9.40 -2.51 -12.07
N PRO A 83 10.08 -3.66 -12.20
CA PRO A 83 10.77 -4.28 -11.06
C PRO A 83 11.76 -3.36 -10.34
N ALA A 84 12.39 -2.42 -11.05
CA ALA A 84 13.27 -1.43 -10.45
C ALA A 84 12.51 -0.44 -9.56
N ILE A 85 11.35 0.06 -10.02
CA ILE A 85 10.50 0.96 -9.23
C ILE A 85 9.92 0.22 -8.02
N ILE A 86 9.45 -1.03 -8.20
CA ILE A 86 8.96 -1.86 -7.08
C ILE A 86 10.03 -1.98 -6.01
N ARG A 87 11.28 -2.24 -6.40
CA ARG A 87 12.41 -2.34 -5.46
C ARG A 87 12.64 -1.04 -4.71
N ASN A 88 12.70 0.08 -5.42
CA ASN A 88 12.94 1.39 -4.80
C ASN A 88 11.81 1.76 -3.82
N ASP A 89 10.56 1.50 -4.19
CA ASP A 89 9.40 1.72 -3.33
C ASP A 89 9.46 0.80 -2.09
N ALA A 90 9.75 -0.48 -2.28
CA ALA A 90 9.90 -1.44 -1.18
C ALA A 90 11.01 -1.03 -0.19
N GLU A 91 12.18 -0.65 -0.71
CA GLU A 91 13.32 -0.21 0.11
C GLU A 91 13.06 1.13 0.81
N THR A 92 12.21 1.98 0.24
CA THR A 92 11.83 3.28 0.83
C THR A 92 10.77 3.13 1.92
N PHE A 93 9.68 2.40 1.63
CA PHE A 93 8.47 2.44 2.43
C PHE A 93 8.36 1.31 3.46
N ILE A 94 8.91 0.12 3.20
CA ILE A 94 8.86 -0.99 4.16
C ILE A 94 9.56 -0.64 5.49
N PRO A 95 10.76 -0.02 5.50
CA PRO A 95 11.45 0.29 6.76
C PRO A 95 10.76 1.32 7.66
N ILE A 96 9.97 2.23 7.06
CA ILE A 96 9.24 3.28 7.79
C ILE A 96 7.81 2.86 8.15
N THR A 97 7.38 1.69 7.70
CA THR A 97 6.07 1.11 8.01
C THR A 97 6.01 0.65 9.46
N CYS A 98 4.88 0.92 10.12
CA CYS A 98 4.63 0.51 11.50
C CYS A 98 4.83 -1.00 11.67
N GLN A 99 5.82 -1.38 12.47
CA GLN A 99 6.14 -2.80 12.72
C GLN A 99 5.07 -3.50 13.55
N GLU A 100 4.37 -2.73 14.40
CA GLU A 100 3.35 -3.21 15.35
C GLU A 100 2.01 -3.54 14.67
N ASN A 101 1.72 -2.92 13.51
CA ASN A 101 0.51 -3.20 12.74
C ASN A 101 0.79 -4.20 11.60
N ALA A 102 1.30 -5.38 11.95
CA ALA A 102 1.70 -6.37 10.96
C ALA A 102 0.54 -7.01 10.19
N GLY A 103 -0.68 -7.04 10.75
CA GLY A 103 -1.80 -7.79 10.18
C GLY A 103 -2.28 -7.29 8.80
N MET A 104 -2.16 -5.99 8.53
CA MET A 104 -2.60 -5.40 7.24
C MET A 104 -1.42 -5.09 6.30
N THR A 105 -0.18 -5.20 6.77
CA THR A 105 1.00 -4.65 6.07
C THR A 105 1.98 -5.74 5.67
N ALA A 106 2.25 -6.69 6.57
CA ALA A 106 3.19 -7.77 6.38
C ALA A 106 2.85 -8.69 5.19
N PRO A 107 1.58 -9.07 4.95
CA PRO A 107 1.24 -9.86 3.76
C PRO A 107 1.62 -9.17 2.45
N ILE A 108 1.39 -7.86 2.34
CA ILE A 108 1.69 -7.08 1.14
C ILE A 108 3.19 -7.01 0.94
N HIS A 109 3.94 -6.71 2.01
CA HIS A 109 5.40 -6.66 1.95
C HIS A 109 6.01 -8.00 1.52
N ALA A 110 5.50 -9.10 2.07
CA ALA A 110 5.94 -10.45 1.70
C ALA A 110 5.74 -10.71 0.20
N ILE A 111 4.56 -10.36 -0.34
CA ILE A 111 4.25 -10.52 -1.77
C ILE A 111 5.14 -9.63 -2.63
N VAL A 112 5.33 -8.36 -2.25
CA VAL A 112 6.21 -7.42 -2.97
C VAL A 112 7.64 -7.95 -3.04
N TRP A 113 8.19 -8.48 -1.94
CA TRP A 113 9.52 -9.10 -1.95
C TRP A 113 9.57 -10.37 -2.80
N LEU A 114 8.52 -11.21 -2.80
CA LEU A 114 8.44 -12.37 -3.70
C LEU A 114 8.43 -11.95 -5.18
N MET A 115 7.72 -10.88 -5.54
CA MET A 115 7.72 -10.33 -6.91
C MET A 115 9.13 -9.88 -7.36
N LEU A 116 10.01 -9.55 -6.41
CA LEU A 116 11.41 -9.19 -6.64
C LEU A 116 12.40 -10.36 -6.51
N ASN A 117 11.92 -11.60 -6.31
CA ASN A 117 12.72 -12.78 -5.98
C ASN A 117 13.57 -12.65 -4.70
N GLU A 118 13.20 -11.75 -3.78
CA GLU A 118 13.88 -11.53 -2.50
C GLU A 118 13.33 -12.47 -1.41
N THR A 119 13.56 -13.77 -1.59
CA THR A 119 12.94 -14.84 -0.78
C THR A 119 13.19 -14.72 0.71
N LEU A 120 14.40 -14.35 1.14
CA LEU A 120 14.73 -14.15 2.56
C LEU A 120 13.98 -12.97 3.19
N LYS A 121 13.83 -11.87 2.45
CA LYS A 121 13.05 -10.70 2.93
C LYS A 121 11.56 -11.04 2.99
N ALA A 122 11.07 -11.75 1.98
CA ALA A 122 9.69 -12.24 1.95
C ALA A 122 9.38 -13.19 3.11
N GLU A 123 10.28 -14.12 3.43
CA GLU A 123 10.15 -15.02 4.58
C GLU A 123 10.06 -14.25 5.90
N GLY A 124 10.89 -13.21 6.07
CA GLY A 124 10.84 -12.33 7.24
C GLY A 124 9.48 -11.67 7.42
N GLU A 125 8.93 -11.09 6.35
CA GLU A 125 7.61 -10.46 6.36
C GLU A 125 6.47 -11.49 6.52
N PHE A 126 6.60 -12.68 5.93
CA PHE A 126 5.65 -13.76 6.10
C PHE A 126 5.58 -14.23 7.56
N ASN A 127 6.73 -14.45 8.19
CA ASN A 127 6.80 -14.81 9.61
C ASN A 127 6.22 -13.68 10.49
N ARG A 128 6.49 -12.41 10.17
CA ARG A 128 5.90 -11.26 10.84
C ARG A 128 4.37 -11.26 10.73
N SER A 129 3.83 -11.58 9.55
CA SER A 129 2.38 -11.71 9.32
C SER A 129 1.75 -12.81 10.17
N LEU A 130 2.40 -13.98 10.27
CA LEU A 130 1.90 -15.10 11.10
C LEU A 130 1.85 -14.73 12.59
N GLN A 131 2.85 -14.00 13.07
CA GLN A 131 2.94 -13.56 14.46
C GLN A 131 1.94 -12.43 14.78
N ALA A 132 1.52 -11.64 13.77
CA ALA A 132 0.57 -10.53 13.92
C ALA A 132 -0.83 -10.96 14.39
N CYS A 133 -1.18 -12.23 14.17
CA CYS A 133 -2.50 -12.77 14.52
C CYS A 133 -2.53 -13.41 15.92
N THR A 134 -1.38 -13.51 16.60
CA THR A 134 -1.23 -14.33 17.81
C THR A 134 -0.55 -13.53 18.93
N TYR A 135 -1.35 -12.86 19.77
CA TYR A 135 -0.90 -12.21 20.99
C TYR A 135 -1.68 -12.75 22.21
N GLY A 136 -1.05 -12.72 23.39
CA GLY A 136 -1.66 -13.14 24.66
C GLY A 136 -1.83 -14.65 24.85
N GLU A 137 -2.28 -15.05 26.05
CA GLU A 137 -2.44 -16.45 26.48
C GLU A 137 -3.34 -17.29 25.54
N PHE A 138 -4.27 -16.62 24.85
CA PHE A 138 -5.25 -17.25 23.97
C PHE A 138 -4.89 -17.18 22.47
N HIS A 139 -3.78 -16.52 22.10
CA HIS A 139 -3.36 -16.34 20.71
C HIS A 139 -4.44 -15.73 19.80
N VAL A 140 -5.16 -14.72 20.30
CA VAL A 140 -6.20 -14.01 19.54
C VAL A 140 -5.83 -12.54 19.45
N ARG A 141 -5.86 -11.98 18.23
CA ARG A 141 -5.71 -10.54 18.00
C ARG A 141 -6.85 -9.78 18.70
N ASN A 142 -6.51 -8.83 19.57
CA ASN A 142 -7.45 -7.80 20.01
C ASN A 142 -7.17 -6.53 19.17
N GLU A 143 -8.20 -5.81 18.74
CA GLU A 143 -8.06 -4.56 17.98
C GLU A 143 -7.55 -3.39 18.85
N VAL A 144 -7.49 -3.60 20.17
CA VAL A 144 -7.12 -2.64 21.22
C VAL A 144 -5.59 -2.62 21.46
N ASP A 145 -4.78 -3.33 20.67
CA ASP A 145 -3.36 -3.51 20.96
C ASP A 145 -2.55 -2.21 20.77
N ILE A 146 -1.93 -1.79 21.90
CA ILE A 146 -0.92 -0.75 22.14
C ILE A 146 -1.26 0.69 21.73
N HIS A 147 -1.94 0.94 20.61
CA HIS A 147 -2.34 2.30 20.23
C HIS A 147 -3.45 2.87 21.13
N ALA A 148 -4.28 2.01 21.73
CA ALA A 148 -5.29 2.44 22.70
C ALA A 148 -4.67 3.00 24.00
N ASN A 149 -3.48 2.54 24.38
CA ASN A 149 -2.79 2.98 25.59
C ASN A 149 -1.83 4.15 25.34
N ILE A 150 -1.36 4.36 24.10
CA ILE A 150 -0.41 5.43 23.76
C ILE A 150 -1.13 6.71 23.33
N ILE A 151 -2.36 6.63 22.83
CA ILE A 151 -3.19 7.80 22.52
C ILE A 151 -4.46 7.69 23.38
N GLY A 152 -4.49 8.40 24.52
CA GLY A 152 -5.56 8.34 25.50
C GLY A 152 -6.97 8.51 24.92
N GLY A 153 -7.58 7.40 24.53
CA GLY A 153 -8.84 7.37 23.81
C GLY A 153 -9.50 6.03 23.99
N HIS A 154 -10.01 5.80 25.20
CA HIS A 154 -11.26 5.14 25.56
C HIS A 154 -11.18 4.72 27.03
N GLY A 155 -11.19 5.75 27.90
CA GLY A 155 -11.66 5.55 29.26
C GLY A 155 -13.16 5.27 29.22
N PHE A 156 -13.55 4.06 29.56
CA PHE A 156 -14.85 3.77 30.16
C PHE A 156 -14.65 3.65 31.67
#